data_AF-A0A923BMV6-F1
#
_entry.id   AF-A0A923BMV6-F1
#
_cell.length_a   1.000
_cell.length_b   1.000
_cell.length_c   1.000
_cell.angle_alpha   90.00
_cell.angle_beta   90.00
_cell.angle_gamma   90.00
#
_symmetry.space_group_name_H-M   'P 1'
#
loop_
_entity.id
_entity.type
_entity.pdbx_description
1 polymer ?
#
loop_
_entity_poly.entity_id
_entity_poly.type
_entity_poly.pdbx_seq_one_letter_code
_entity_poly.pdbx_strand_id
1 'polypeptide(L)'
;MRTVILFLTVFIASSSAFSQQRETFDITSFVAPAGWQKEAKDFAVSYLTTNNMTGGWCRVSVYKSIRSSGNSVTDFNSEWGYLIGKSFPDAVLPTPQATTEGGWTSQSGVAKMIFDKKDAVSMLTTVTGYDVAVSIVVLMNNNEFMPAVEKFLASIDLQKPTVSPNTVPQTQPEKTTNTISNVARTNSKFTFNTTNFDNGWTSTEQEDWVQVTKGPINVLIHYPNTAADAYNSSLMDGLKNAWNILVAPRYSSATNFEFKPVSGWQPISFAEADLIENATNKQVHVVLFKMHYSGGDGKYLEFVTPDKKTFELEFGAYHQESYGWEKMEVMASYNKFAVAPADLVGKWTNNFSGLTQYVYANTGLSAGADTHSSAQNFQFFANTYNWDLAVANGPVGNIKFQTVKSKGTYSMPNNWQINFSDLEGKPKTYNAYFSCIKGGARILWLQDTGYGGYSGYGKMP
;
A
#
# COMPACT_ATOMS: atom_id res chain seq x y z
N MET A 1 -73.23 12.07 53.09
CA MET A 1 -72.75 11.03 52.17
C MET A 1 -71.88 11.69 51.12
N ARG A 2 -70.56 11.50 51.17
CA ARG A 2 -69.63 12.01 50.15
C ARG A 2 -68.78 10.84 49.67
N THR A 3 -68.99 10.54 48.40
CA THR A 3 -68.34 9.55 47.57
C THR A 3 -66.84 9.77 47.56
N VAL A 4 -66.07 8.74 47.91
CA VAL A 4 -64.61 8.72 47.75
C VAL A 4 -64.31 8.15 46.37
N ILE A 5 -63.76 8.98 45.48
CA ILE A 5 -63.31 8.58 44.14
C ILE A 5 -61.83 8.19 44.24
N LEU A 6 -61.58 6.94 43.88
CA LEU A 6 -60.29 6.27 43.77
C LEU A 6 -59.49 6.84 42.58
N PHE A 7 -58.35 7.48 42.83
CA PHE A 7 -57.39 7.83 41.78
C PHE A 7 -56.37 6.70 41.63
N LEU A 8 -56.53 5.92 40.55
CA LEU A 8 -55.61 4.87 40.12
C LEU A 8 -54.48 5.51 39.31
N THR A 9 -53.31 5.70 39.92
CA THR A 9 -52.12 6.19 39.24
C THR A 9 -51.52 5.06 38.40
N VAL A 10 -51.75 5.09 37.09
CA VAL A 10 -51.14 4.19 36.11
C VAL A 10 -49.65 4.52 36.01
N PHE A 11 -48.80 3.67 36.57
CA PHE A 11 -47.36 3.65 36.26
C PHE A 11 -47.21 3.13 34.82
N ILE A 12 -47.13 4.04 33.86
CA ILE A 12 -46.68 3.69 32.51
C ILE A 12 -45.20 3.39 32.63
N ALA A 13 -44.86 2.09 32.66
CA ALA A 13 -43.51 1.63 32.41
C ALA A 13 -43.18 1.98 30.96
N SER A 14 -42.61 3.17 30.75
CA SER A 14 -41.92 3.54 29.52
C SER A 14 -40.75 2.57 29.37
N SER A 15 -41.01 1.48 28.65
CA SER A 15 -39.98 0.69 28.00
C SER A 15 -39.28 1.63 27.03
N SER A 16 -38.21 2.27 27.50
CA SER A 16 -37.22 2.86 26.63
C SER A 16 -36.59 1.71 25.85
N ALA A 17 -37.24 1.34 24.75
CA ALA A 17 -36.59 0.72 23.63
C ALA A 17 -35.49 1.70 23.26
N PHE A 18 -34.27 1.45 23.73
CA PHE A 18 -33.09 2.04 23.14
C PHE A 18 -33.16 1.64 21.67
N SER A 19 -33.65 2.57 20.84
CA SER A 19 -33.57 2.44 19.41
C SER A 19 -32.09 2.30 19.12
N GLN A 20 -31.68 1.08 18.78
CA GLN A 20 -30.31 0.77 18.42
C GLN A 20 -29.98 1.67 17.22
N GLN A 21 -29.13 2.67 17.46
CA GLN A 21 -28.85 3.71 16.48
C GLN A 21 -28.25 3.06 15.24
N ARG A 22 -28.95 3.17 14.10
CA ARG A 22 -28.37 2.80 12.81
C ARG A 22 -27.21 3.73 12.51
N GLU A 23 -26.09 3.15 12.18
CA GLU A 23 -24.91 3.85 11.68
C GLU A 23 -24.82 3.65 10.17
N THR A 24 -24.17 4.58 9.48
CA THR A 24 -23.86 4.44 8.06
C THR A 24 -22.39 4.72 7.86
N PHE A 25 -21.72 3.78 7.19
CA PHE A 25 -20.35 3.92 6.75
C PHE A 25 -20.31 3.62 5.27
N ASP A 26 -19.95 4.63 4.49
CA ASP A 26 -20.01 4.58 3.02
C ASP A 26 -21.44 4.24 2.54
N ILE A 27 -21.62 3.22 1.69
CA ILE A 27 -22.95 2.80 1.22
C ILE A 27 -23.65 1.81 2.16
N THR A 28 -23.02 1.44 3.27
CA THR A 28 -23.48 0.39 4.17
C THR A 28 -24.10 1.00 5.42
N SER A 29 -25.39 0.78 5.63
CA SER A 29 -26.10 1.11 6.87
C SER A 29 -26.28 -0.15 7.72
N PHE A 30 -26.05 -0.07 9.02
CA PHE A 30 -26.15 -1.24 9.92
C PHE A 30 -26.44 -0.81 11.37
N VAL A 31 -26.79 -1.76 12.22
CA VAL A 31 -26.96 -1.56 13.66
C VAL A 31 -25.69 -1.99 14.39
N ALA A 32 -25.05 -1.05 15.09
CA ALA A 32 -23.85 -1.35 15.87
C ALA A 32 -24.13 -2.37 16.99
N PRO A 33 -23.24 -3.35 17.23
CA PRO A 33 -23.40 -4.30 18.32
C PRO A 33 -23.34 -3.57 19.69
N ALA A 34 -24.34 -3.79 20.53
CA ALA A 34 -24.43 -3.09 21.82
C ALA A 34 -23.28 -3.49 22.76
N GLY A 35 -22.60 -2.47 23.33
CA GLY A 35 -21.53 -2.68 24.31
C GLY A 35 -20.17 -3.05 23.72
N TRP A 36 -20.02 -3.10 22.39
CA TRP A 36 -18.74 -3.39 21.75
C TRP A 36 -17.92 -2.11 21.58
N GLN A 37 -16.61 -2.22 21.72
CA GLN A 37 -15.68 -1.11 21.48
C GLN A 37 -15.61 -0.80 19.99
N LYS A 38 -15.88 0.46 19.63
CA LYS A 38 -15.78 0.93 18.24
C LYS A 38 -14.37 1.45 17.92
N GLU A 39 -13.85 1.04 16.77
CA GLU A 39 -12.66 1.61 16.12
C GLU A 39 -13.05 2.10 14.74
N ALA A 40 -12.73 3.35 14.39
CA ALA A 40 -13.01 3.91 13.07
C ALA A 40 -11.71 4.38 12.40
N LYS A 41 -11.58 4.05 11.13
CA LYS A 41 -10.52 4.48 10.20
C LYS A 41 -11.18 4.87 8.88
N ASP A 42 -10.44 5.61 8.03
CA ASP A 42 -10.97 6.09 6.75
C ASP A 42 -11.43 4.96 5.80
N PHE A 43 -10.87 3.75 5.96
CA PHE A 43 -11.15 2.58 5.12
C PHE A 43 -12.06 1.53 5.78
N ALA A 44 -12.30 1.60 7.09
CA ALA A 44 -13.11 0.61 7.79
C ALA A 44 -13.64 1.13 9.14
N VAL A 45 -14.78 0.59 9.55
CA VAL A 45 -15.30 0.67 10.91
C VAL A 45 -15.35 -0.73 11.52
N SER A 46 -14.80 -0.87 12.72
CA SER A 46 -14.70 -2.13 13.44
C SER A 46 -15.34 -2.05 14.82
N TYR A 47 -15.92 -3.16 15.25
CA TYR A 47 -16.47 -3.36 16.58
C TYR A 47 -15.79 -4.57 17.20
N LEU A 48 -15.31 -4.41 18.44
CA LEU A 48 -14.54 -5.41 19.16
C LEU A 48 -15.17 -5.70 20.52
N THR A 49 -15.13 -6.96 20.93
CA THR A 49 -15.54 -7.38 22.28
C THR A 49 -14.66 -8.51 22.79
N THR A 50 -14.57 -8.61 24.11
CA THR A 50 -13.80 -9.65 24.82
C THR A 50 -14.57 -10.09 26.07
N ASN A 51 -14.59 -11.39 26.34
CA ASN A 51 -15.03 -11.95 27.61
C ASN A 51 -13.80 -12.42 28.41
N ASN A 52 -13.48 -11.70 29.49
CA ASN A 52 -12.31 -11.99 30.32
C ASN A 52 -12.43 -13.29 31.14
N MET A 53 -13.63 -13.85 31.30
CA MET A 53 -13.84 -15.12 31.98
C MET A 53 -13.60 -16.33 31.07
N THR A 54 -14.09 -16.26 29.83
CA THR A 54 -13.96 -17.35 28.85
C THR A 54 -12.70 -17.21 27.97
N GLY A 55 -12.09 -16.02 27.93
CA GLY A 55 -11.05 -15.68 26.97
C GLY A 55 -11.58 -15.50 25.54
N GLY A 56 -12.90 -15.46 25.36
CA GLY A 56 -13.54 -15.25 24.06
C GLY A 56 -13.31 -13.83 23.55
N TRP A 57 -13.09 -13.68 22.25
CA TRP A 57 -13.04 -12.38 21.59
C TRP A 57 -13.69 -12.44 20.21
N CYS A 58 -14.21 -11.30 19.77
CA CYS A 58 -14.74 -11.15 18.43
C CYS A 58 -14.47 -9.74 17.89
N ARG A 59 -14.15 -9.66 16.60
CA ARG A 59 -14.05 -8.43 15.82
C ARG A 59 -14.95 -8.55 14.60
N VAL A 60 -15.85 -7.59 14.40
CA VAL A 60 -16.61 -7.40 13.17
C VAL A 60 -16.14 -6.11 12.52
N SER A 61 -15.82 -6.14 11.23
CA SER A 61 -15.34 -4.97 10.49
C SER A 61 -16.12 -4.81 9.20
N VAL A 62 -16.60 -3.59 8.95
CA VAL A 62 -17.20 -3.18 7.68
C VAL A 62 -16.19 -2.30 6.96
N TYR A 63 -15.80 -2.72 5.77
CA TYR A 63 -14.88 -1.98 4.92
C TYR A 63 -15.64 -1.07 3.96
N LYS A 64 -14.98 0.03 3.58
CA LYS A 64 -15.50 0.96 2.60
C LYS A 64 -15.72 0.22 1.28
N SER A 65 -16.80 0.53 0.55
CA SER A 65 -17.04 -0.14 -0.74
C SER A 65 -15.90 0.13 -1.70
N ILE A 66 -15.54 -0.90 -2.45
CA ILE A 66 -14.60 -0.84 -3.55
C ILE A 66 -15.38 -0.99 -4.86
N ARG A 67 -14.74 -0.68 -5.99
CA ARG A 67 -15.30 -1.02 -7.29
C ARG A 67 -15.29 -2.54 -7.49
N SER A 68 -16.41 -3.11 -7.90
CA SER A 68 -16.52 -4.53 -8.24
C SER A 68 -15.79 -4.84 -9.57
N SER A 69 -15.27 -6.05 -9.71
CA SER A 69 -14.82 -6.60 -10.99
C SER A 69 -15.97 -6.98 -11.94
N GLY A 70 -17.22 -6.92 -11.47
CA GLY A 70 -18.40 -7.48 -12.14
C GLY A 70 -18.58 -8.98 -11.90
N ASN A 71 -17.65 -9.63 -11.20
CA ASN A 71 -17.72 -11.06 -10.85
C ASN A 71 -17.59 -11.25 -9.33
N SER A 72 -18.68 -11.66 -8.67
CA SER A 72 -18.74 -11.76 -7.22
C SER A 72 -17.71 -12.72 -6.61
N VAL A 73 -17.36 -13.81 -7.30
CA VAL A 73 -16.37 -14.79 -6.80
C VAL A 73 -14.95 -14.22 -6.92
N THR A 74 -14.68 -13.46 -7.98
CA THR A 74 -13.41 -12.76 -8.16
C THR A 74 -13.23 -11.69 -7.08
N ASP A 75 -14.29 -10.93 -6.80
CA ASP A 75 -14.31 -9.93 -5.72
C ASP A 75 -14.07 -10.60 -4.36
N PHE A 76 -14.76 -11.72 -4.07
CA PHE A 76 -14.55 -12.50 -2.86
C PHE A 76 -13.10 -12.97 -2.70
N ASN A 77 -12.52 -13.58 -3.74
CA ASN A 77 -11.15 -14.11 -3.69
C ASN A 77 -10.12 -12.99 -3.50
N SER A 78 -10.33 -11.84 -4.16
CA SER A 78 -9.47 -10.66 -4.02
C SER A 78 -9.51 -10.12 -2.59
N GLU A 79 -10.72 -9.91 -2.05
CA GLU A 79 -10.91 -9.38 -0.71
C GLU A 79 -10.47 -10.37 0.36
N TRP A 80 -10.60 -11.67 0.13
CA TRP A 80 -10.03 -12.71 1.01
C TRP A 80 -8.51 -12.58 1.09
N GLY A 81 -7.84 -12.52 -0.06
CA GLY A 81 -6.39 -12.36 -0.11
C GLY A 81 -5.94 -11.08 0.61
N TYR A 82 -6.65 -9.98 0.37
CA TYR A 82 -6.29 -8.67 0.93
C TYR A 82 -6.58 -8.52 2.43
N LEU A 83 -7.78 -8.90 2.88
CA LEU A 83 -8.25 -8.64 4.24
C LEU A 83 -7.91 -9.76 5.23
N ILE A 84 -7.76 -11.00 4.74
CA ILE A 84 -7.52 -12.19 5.59
C ILE A 84 -6.16 -12.80 5.26
N GLY A 85 -5.93 -13.25 4.03
CA GLY A 85 -4.76 -14.04 3.63
C GLY A 85 -3.41 -13.36 3.89
N LYS A 86 -3.35 -12.02 3.79
CA LYS A 86 -2.15 -11.24 4.13
C LYS A 86 -1.78 -11.28 5.62
N SER A 87 -2.78 -11.24 6.50
CA SER A 87 -2.59 -11.19 7.95
C SER A 87 -2.57 -12.59 8.59
N PHE A 88 -3.19 -13.56 7.92
CA PHE A 88 -3.36 -14.92 8.40
C PHE A 88 -3.04 -15.91 7.25
N PRO A 89 -1.75 -16.17 6.97
CA PRO A 89 -1.34 -17.01 5.84
C PRO A 89 -1.85 -18.46 5.94
N ASP A 90 -2.14 -18.94 7.16
CA ASP A 90 -2.74 -20.26 7.40
C ASP A 90 -4.25 -20.32 7.08
N ALA A 91 -4.90 -19.18 6.83
CA ALA A 91 -6.30 -19.10 6.47
C ALA A 91 -6.48 -19.49 4.98
N VAL A 92 -6.67 -20.79 4.75
CA VAL A 92 -6.91 -21.34 3.41
C VAL A 92 -8.14 -20.69 2.80
N LEU A 93 -8.01 -20.18 1.57
CA LEU A 93 -9.11 -19.60 0.79
C LEU A 93 -10.27 -20.61 0.69
N PRO A 94 -11.45 -20.30 1.26
CA PRO A 94 -12.60 -21.19 1.20
C PRO A 94 -13.30 -21.05 -0.14
N THR A 95 -14.01 -22.09 -0.56
CA THR A 95 -15.01 -21.97 -1.64
C THR A 95 -16.19 -21.17 -1.11
N PRO A 96 -16.50 -19.98 -1.67
CA PRO A 96 -17.58 -19.15 -1.14
C PRO A 96 -18.95 -19.73 -1.49
N GLN A 97 -19.93 -19.44 -0.63
CA GLN A 97 -21.34 -19.69 -0.88
C GLN A 97 -22.03 -18.40 -1.34
N ALA A 98 -22.77 -18.49 -2.44
CA ALA A 98 -23.43 -17.36 -3.05
C ALA A 98 -24.88 -17.19 -2.57
N THR A 99 -25.34 -15.95 -2.44
CA THR A 99 -26.77 -15.60 -2.33
C THR A 99 -27.02 -14.34 -3.15
N THR A 100 -28.17 -14.23 -3.82
CA THR A 100 -28.48 -13.05 -4.66
C THR A 100 -29.86 -12.50 -4.33
N GLU A 101 -29.93 -11.19 -4.09
CA GLU A 101 -31.16 -10.48 -3.75
C GLU A 101 -31.05 -9.01 -4.18
N GLY A 102 -32.11 -8.44 -4.76
CA GLY A 102 -32.19 -6.99 -5.01
C GLY A 102 -31.12 -6.41 -5.97
N GLY A 103 -30.50 -7.24 -6.81
CA GLY A 103 -29.39 -6.86 -7.69
C GLY A 103 -28.01 -6.92 -7.04
N TRP A 104 -27.92 -7.42 -5.81
CA TRP A 104 -26.70 -7.72 -5.09
C TRP A 104 -26.46 -9.23 -5.05
N THR A 105 -25.21 -9.65 -5.24
CA THR A 105 -24.74 -11.02 -5.04
C THR A 105 -23.75 -11.03 -3.89
N SER A 106 -24.12 -11.67 -2.78
CA SER A 106 -23.21 -11.95 -1.68
C SER A 106 -22.44 -13.24 -1.91
N GLN A 107 -21.18 -13.25 -1.46
CA GLN A 107 -20.32 -14.42 -1.38
C GLN A 107 -19.78 -14.50 0.04
N SER A 108 -20.00 -15.62 0.72
CA SER A 108 -19.57 -15.83 2.10
C SER A 108 -18.68 -17.05 2.20
N GLY A 109 -17.57 -16.92 2.93
CA GLY A 109 -16.67 -18.03 3.20
C GLY A 109 -16.07 -17.94 4.59
N VAL A 110 -15.73 -19.10 5.13
CA VAL A 110 -15.21 -19.27 6.49
C VAL A 110 -13.97 -20.15 6.43
N ALA A 111 -12.92 -19.75 7.13
CA ALA A 111 -11.72 -20.55 7.28
C ALA A 111 -11.21 -20.53 8.71
N LYS A 112 -10.57 -21.63 9.11
CA LYS A 112 -9.74 -21.66 10.32
C LYS A 112 -8.49 -20.82 10.08
N MET A 113 -8.03 -20.16 11.12
CA MET A 113 -6.78 -19.41 11.13
C MET A 113 -6.08 -19.59 12.47
N ILE A 114 -4.78 -19.32 12.50
CA ILE A 114 -4.01 -19.27 13.75
C ILE A 114 -3.85 -17.81 14.15
N PHE A 115 -4.28 -17.48 15.36
CA PHE A 115 -4.08 -16.17 15.97
C PHE A 115 -3.51 -16.36 17.37
N ASP A 116 -2.36 -15.75 17.65
CA ASP A 116 -1.64 -15.91 18.92
C ASP A 116 -1.42 -17.40 19.28
N LYS A 117 -0.99 -18.20 18.29
CA LYS A 117 -0.75 -19.66 18.41
C LYS A 117 -1.96 -20.48 18.84
N LYS A 118 -3.17 -19.93 18.73
CA LYS A 118 -4.43 -20.62 19.03
C LYS A 118 -5.34 -20.62 17.80
N ASP A 119 -6.19 -21.63 17.74
CA ASP A 119 -7.22 -21.72 16.72
C ASP A 119 -8.19 -20.55 16.83
N ALA A 120 -8.46 -19.94 15.68
CA ALA A 120 -9.48 -18.93 15.49
C ALA A 120 -10.17 -19.16 14.14
N VAL A 121 -11.22 -18.38 13.88
CA VAL A 121 -12.03 -18.46 12.68
C VAL A 121 -12.08 -17.08 12.04
N SER A 122 -11.89 -17.06 10.73
CA SER A 122 -12.12 -15.92 9.87
C SER A 122 -13.35 -16.17 9.00
N MET A 123 -14.21 -15.16 8.89
CA MET A 123 -15.36 -15.12 8.01
C MET A 123 -15.25 -13.85 7.16
N LEU A 124 -15.42 -14.02 5.85
CA LEU A 124 -15.61 -12.92 4.92
C LEU A 124 -16.98 -13.04 4.27
N THR A 125 -17.68 -11.92 4.18
CA THR A 125 -18.82 -11.74 3.30
C THR A 125 -18.54 -10.56 2.38
N THR A 126 -18.50 -10.80 1.08
CA THR A 126 -18.47 -9.73 0.07
C THR A 126 -19.84 -9.60 -0.59
N VAL A 127 -20.38 -8.39 -0.70
CA VAL A 127 -21.66 -8.12 -1.38
C VAL A 127 -21.41 -7.26 -2.59
N THR A 128 -21.67 -7.83 -3.77
CA THR A 128 -21.30 -7.27 -5.08
C THR A 128 -22.52 -6.87 -5.89
N GLY A 129 -22.54 -5.68 -6.48
CA GLY A 129 -23.64 -5.21 -7.32
C GLY A 129 -23.48 -3.73 -7.65
N TYR A 130 -24.15 -3.26 -8.71
CA TYR A 130 -24.12 -1.84 -9.10
C TYR A 130 -22.69 -1.25 -9.19
N ASP A 131 -21.78 -2.02 -9.80
CA ASP A 131 -20.34 -1.72 -9.96
C ASP A 131 -19.52 -1.55 -8.67
N VAL A 132 -20.06 -1.95 -7.52
CA VAL A 132 -19.37 -1.89 -6.22
C VAL A 132 -19.39 -3.22 -5.49
N ALA A 133 -18.40 -3.43 -4.61
CA ALA A 133 -18.31 -4.55 -3.69
C ALA A 133 -18.05 -4.04 -2.27
N VAL A 134 -18.83 -4.54 -1.31
CA VAL A 134 -18.67 -4.24 0.13
C VAL A 134 -18.16 -5.49 0.83
N SER A 135 -17.15 -5.34 1.69
CA SER A 135 -16.58 -6.44 2.46
C SER A 135 -16.88 -6.31 3.94
N ILE A 136 -17.36 -7.40 4.54
CA ILE A 136 -17.54 -7.54 5.98
C ILE A 136 -16.66 -8.69 6.45
N VAL A 137 -15.76 -8.42 7.40
CA VAL A 137 -14.89 -9.43 7.99
C VAL A 137 -15.26 -9.66 9.44
N VAL A 138 -15.36 -10.92 9.83
CA VAL A 138 -15.50 -11.33 11.23
C VAL A 138 -14.38 -12.25 11.62
N LEU A 139 -13.72 -11.93 12.72
CA LEU A 139 -12.67 -12.73 13.32
C LEU A 139 -13.09 -13.10 14.75
N MET A 140 -12.99 -14.38 15.12
CA MET A 140 -13.32 -14.84 16.47
C MET A 140 -12.54 -16.09 16.85
N ASN A 141 -12.36 -16.35 18.14
CA ASN A 141 -11.74 -17.59 18.64
C ASN A 141 -12.76 -18.62 19.16
N ASN A 142 -14.03 -18.25 19.31
CA ASN A 142 -15.12 -19.14 19.69
C ASN A 142 -16.48 -18.59 19.20
N ASN A 143 -17.55 -19.37 19.37
CA ASN A 143 -18.88 -19.02 18.87
C ASN A 143 -19.73 -18.19 19.86
N GLU A 144 -19.18 -17.74 20.99
CA GLU A 144 -19.94 -17.07 22.05
C GLU A 144 -20.66 -15.80 21.53
N PHE A 145 -20.02 -15.10 20.60
CA PHE A 145 -20.53 -13.85 20.03
C PHE A 145 -21.33 -14.04 18.72
N MET A 146 -21.50 -15.27 18.24
CA MET A 146 -22.22 -15.54 16.98
C MET A 146 -23.65 -14.96 16.94
N PRO A 147 -24.48 -15.05 18.00
CA PRO A 147 -25.79 -14.43 17.98
C PRO A 147 -25.75 -12.90 17.75
N ALA A 148 -24.72 -12.22 18.27
CA ALA A 148 -24.53 -10.79 18.05
C ALA A 148 -24.01 -10.50 16.63
N VAL A 149 -23.16 -11.37 16.08
CA VAL A 149 -22.67 -11.29 14.69
C VAL A 149 -23.81 -11.50 13.70
N GLU A 150 -24.66 -12.50 13.90
CA GLU A 150 -25.84 -12.76 13.07
C GLU A 150 -26.80 -11.57 13.09
N LYS A 151 -27.07 -11.01 14.27
CA LYS A 151 -27.90 -9.81 14.41
C LYS A 151 -27.28 -8.60 13.70
N PHE A 152 -25.96 -8.45 13.75
CA PHE A 152 -25.25 -7.40 13.02
C PHE A 152 -25.40 -7.58 11.51
N LEU A 153 -25.07 -8.77 10.98
CA LEU A 153 -25.14 -9.06 9.54
C LEU A 153 -26.57 -8.93 9.01
N ALA A 154 -27.58 -9.38 9.76
CA ALA A 154 -29.00 -9.24 9.40
C ALA A 154 -29.50 -7.79 9.42
N SER A 155 -28.76 -6.88 10.07
CA SER A 155 -29.09 -5.44 10.10
C SER A 155 -28.48 -4.65 8.94
N ILE A 156 -27.61 -5.27 8.16
CA ILE A 156 -26.91 -4.62 7.05
C ILE A 156 -27.90 -4.31 5.93
N ASP A 157 -27.86 -3.07 5.49
CA ASP A 157 -28.67 -2.51 4.43
C ASP A 157 -27.75 -1.70 3.50
N LEU A 158 -27.80 -2.01 2.20
CA LEU A 158 -26.93 -1.41 1.21
C LEU A 158 -27.69 -0.36 0.40
N GLN A 159 -27.21 0.88 0.46
CA GLN A 159 -27.72 1.93 -0.39
C GLN A 159 -27.25 1.69 -1.83
N LYS A 160 -28.20 1.65 -2.77
CA LYS A 160 -27.87 1.58 -4.19
C LYS A 160 -27.11 2.84 -4.59
N PRO A 161 -25.93 2.73 -5.21
CA PRO A 161 -25.24 3.88 -5.77
C PRO A 161 -26.17 4.61 -6.75
N THR A 162 -26.33 5.91 -6.61
CA THR A 162 -27.10 6.71 -7.56
C THR A 162 -26.28 6.85 -8.85
N VAL A 163 -26.71 6.15 -9.90
CA VAL A 163 -26.23 6.40 -11.26
C VAL A 163 -26.68 7.81 -11.64
N SER A 164 -25.77 8.78 -11.59
CA SER A 164 -25.96 10.00 -12.37
C SER A 164 -25.83 9.60 -13.84
N PRO A 165 -26.81 9.90 -14.70
CA PRO A 165 -26.65 9.66 -16.13
C PRO A 165 -25.56 10.60 -16.63
N ASN A 166 -24.33 10.08 -16.73
CA ASN A 166 -23.27 10.74 -17.48
C ASN A 166 -23.72 10.80 -18.94
N THR A 167 -24.37 11.90 -19.26
CA THR A 167 -24.54 12.38 -20.62
C THR A 167 -23.14 12.63 -21.13
N VAL A 168 -22.75 11.92 -22.18
CA VAL A 168 -21.47 12.09 -22.86
C VAL A 168 -21.38 13.54 -23.36
N PRO A 169 -20.46 14.38 -22.87
CA PRO A 169 -20.11 15.59 -23.59
C PRO A 169 -18.96 15.22 -24.51
N GLN A 170 -19.26 14.99 -25.79
CA GLN A 170 -18.28 15.25 -26.83
C GLN A 170 -17.88 16.72 -26.72
N THR A 171 -16.65 16.98 -26.30
CA THR A 171 -16.00 18.27 -26.55
C THR A 171 -14.60 18.04 -27.10
N GLN A 172 -14.40 18.64 -28.26
CA GLN A 172 -13.18 18.77 -29.04
C GLN A 172 -12.03 19.35 -28.19
N PRO A 173 -10.76 19.00 -28.47
CA PRO A 173 -9.64 19.27 -27.57
C PRO A 173 -9.37 20.77 -27.46
N GLU A 174 -9.50 21.29 -26.24
CA GLU A 174 -8.98 22.60 -25.89
C GLU A 174 -7.48 22.47 -25.64
N LYS A 175 -6.70 23.12 -26.50
CA LYS A 175 -5.25 23.32 -26.37
C LYS A 175 -4.96 24.01 -25.04
N THR A 176 -4.64 23.25 -24.01
CA THR A 176 -3.93 23.79 -22.85
C THR A 176 -2.45 23.81 -23.21
N THR A 177 -1.96 25.01 -23.49
CA THR A 177 -0.55 25.27 -23.72
C THR A 177 0.16 25.18 -22.38
N ASN A 178 0.54 23.97 -21.97
CA ASN A 178 1.60 23.80 -20.99
C ASN A 178 2.91 23.81 -21.76
N THR A 179 3.60 24.95 -21.68
CA THR A 179 4.99 25.10 -22.11
C THR A 179 5.84 23.99 -21.48
N ILE A 180 6.21 23.02 -22.31
CA ILE A 180 7.20 21.99 -21.99
C ILE A 180 8.56 22.70 -21.97
N SER A 181 8.98 23.09 -20.77
CA SER A 181 10.35 23.50 -20.53
C SER A 181 11.24 22.27 -20.61
N ASN A 182 12.34 22.38 -21.37
CA ASN A 182 13.47 21.45 -21.37
C ASN A 182 13.70 20.88 -19.97
N VAL A 183 13.76 19.55 -19.83
CA VAL A 183 13.96 18.85 -18.56
C VAL A 183 15.29 19.32 -17.95
N ALA A 184 15.20 20.30 -17.07
CA ALA A 184 16.33 20.82 -16.33
C ALA A 184 16.70 19.79 -15.26
N ARG A 185 18.00 19.49 -15.12
CA ARG A 185 18.53 18.83 -13.93
C ARG A 185 17.96 19.55 -12.71
N THR A 186 17.41 18.80 -11.76
CA THR A 186 16.99 19.39 -10.48
C THR A 186 18.22 20.04 -9.84
N ASN A 187 18.05 21.24 -9.27
CA ASN A 187 19.03 21.80 -8.34
C ASN A 187 18.96 20.96 -7.06
N SER A 188 19.60 19.78 -7.09
CA SER A 188 19.60 18.86 -5.97
C SER A 188 20.20 19.53 -4.75
N LYS A 189 19.54 19.36 -3.60
CA LYS A 189 20.04 19.83 -2.31
C LYS A 189 21.03 18.83 -1.68
N PHE A 190 21.26 17.70 -2.36
CA PHE A 190 22.14 16.63 -1.91
C PHE A 190 23.44 16.66 -2.70
N THR A 191 24.52 16.26 -2.06
CA THR A 191 25.87 16.26 -2.63
C THR A 191 25.98 15.32 -3.84
N PHE A 192 25.29 14.16 -3.77
CA PHE A 192 25.32 13.15 -4.82
C PHE A 192 23.94 13.02 -5.50
N ASN A 193 23.85 13.53 -6.72
CA ASN A 193 22.69 13.42 -7.61
C ASN A 193 22.93 12.50 -8.81
N THR A 194 24.12 11.90 -8.89
CA THR A 194 24.50 10.90 -9.90
C THR A 194 25.26 9.75 -9.25
N THR A 195 25.03 8.52 -9.72
CA THR A 195 25.76 7.31 -9.32
C THR A 195 26.20 6.56 -10.56
N ASN A 196 27.50 6.28 -10.66
CA ASN A 196 28.05 5.38 -11.68
C ASN A 196 28.22 3.99 -11.06
N PHE A 197 27.65 2.97 -11.69
CA PHE A 197 27.73 1.58 -11.24
C PHE A 197 28.81 0.83 -12.04
N ASP A 198 29.47 -0.15 -11.41
CA ASP A 198 30.60 -0.88 -12.00
C ASP A 198 30.23 -1.68 -13.27
N ASN A 199 28.94 -1.94 -13.49
CA ASN A 199 28.42 -2.62 -14.67
C ASN A 199 28.03 -1.67 -15.82
N GLY A 200 28.45 -0.40 -15.74
CA GLY A 200 28.30 0.59 -16.80
C GLY A 200 26.98 1.37 -16.80
N TRP A 201 26.06 1.08 -15.87
CA TRP A 201 24.86 1.89 -15.67
C TRP A 201 25.18 3.17 -14.92
N THR A 202 24.50 4.26 -15.26
CA THR A 202 24.61 5.54 -14.55
C THR A 202 23.23 6.07 -14.18
N SER A 203 22.96 6.24 -12.89
CA SER A 203 21.73 6.86 -12.40
C SER A 203 21.91 8.35 -12.20
N THR A 204 20.90 9.13 -12.58
CA THR A 204 20.83 10.58 -12.34
C THR A 204 19.44 10.94 -11.81
N GLU A 205 19.41 11.75 -10.74
CA GLU A 205 18.18 12.29 -10.18
C GLU A 205 17.47 13.22 -11.18
N GLN A 206 16.16 13.04 -11.34
CA GLN A 206 15.27 13.94 -12.07
C GLN A 206 14.09 14.32 -11.17
N GLU A 207 13.23 15.23 -11.62
CA GLU A 207 12.11 15.72 -10.82
C GLU A 207 11.05 14.65 -10.53
N ASP A 208 10.72 13.85 -11.55
CA ASP A 208 9.63 12.87 -11.50
C ASP A 208 10.11 11.39 -11.53
N TRP A 209 11.39 11.15 -11.80
CA TRP A 209 11.98 9.81 -11.88
C TRP A 209 13.47 9.82 -11.56
N VAL A 210 14.07 8.63 -11.40
CA VAL A 210 15.52 8.46 -11.57
C VAL A 210 15.77 7.97 -12.99
N GLN A 211 16.64 8.66 -13.73
CA GLN A 211 17.04 8.23 -15.06
C GLN A 211 18.32 7.39 -14.97
N VAL A 212 18.23 6.14 -15.41
CA VAL A 212 19.34 5.20 -15.49
C VAL A 212 19.75 5.06 -16.96
N THR A 213 21.04 5.19 -17.24
CA THR A 213 21.55 5.24 -18.63
C THR A 213 22.70 4.27 -18.84
N LYS A 214 22.71 3.63 -20.02
CA LYS A 214 23.83 2.80 -20.50
C LYS A 214 23.84 2.85 -22.04
N GLY A 215 24.82 3.57 -22.59
CA GLY A 215 24.87 3.81 -24.03
C GLY A 215 23.58 4.49 -24.53
N PRO A 216 22.88 3.91 -25.54
CA PRO A 216 21.64 4.50 -26.07
C PRO A 216 20.39 4.14 -25.26
N ILE A 217 20.51 3.35 -24.19
CA ILE A 217 19.37 2.88 -23.38
C ILE A 217 19.17 3.85 -22.22
N ASN A 218 17.93 4.31 -22.06
CA ASN A 218 17.46 4.98 -20.85
C ASN A 218 16.41 4.12 -20.16
N VAL A 219 16.46 4.05 -18.84
CA VAL A 219 15.39 3.48 -17.99
C VAL A 219 14.98 4.53 -16.99
N LEU A 220 13.69 4.83 -16.93
CA LEU A 220 13.12 5.82 -16.04
C LEU A 220 12.44 5.06 -14.90
N ILE A 221 13.04 5.13 -13.72
CA ILE A 221 12.46 4.58 -12.49
C ILE A 221 11.53 5.65 -11.95
N HIS A 222 10.24 5.52 -12.27
CA HIS A 222 9.23 6.47 -11.83
C HIS A 222 9.12 6.49 -10.31
N TYR A 223 9.03 7.69 -9.72
CA TYR A 223 8.68 7.81 -8.32
C TYR A 223 7.25 7.31 -8.07
N PRO A 224 6.91 6.88 -6.84
CA PRO A 224 5.54 6.52 -6.50
C PRO A 224 4.56 7.62 -6.92
N ASN A 225 3.50 7.24 -7.63
CA ASN A 225 2.55 8.17 -8.21
C ASN A 225 1.13 7.67 -7.91
N THR A 226 0.44 8.34 -6.98
CA THR A 226 -0.89 7.93 -6.51
C THR A 226 -1.93 7.78 -7.61
N ALA A 227 -1.80 8.53 -8.71
CA ALA A 227 -2.72 8.42 -9.83
C ALA A 227 -2.38 7.21 -10.70
N ALA A 228 -1.10 6.96 -10.99
CA ALA A 228 -0.66 5.80 -11.76
C ALA A 228 -0.82 4.47 -10.99
N ASP A 229 -0.50 4.49 -9.70
CA ASP A 229 -0.63 3.39 -8.74
C ASP A 229 -2.04 3.27 -8.15
N ALA A 230 -3.01 4.05 -8.65
CA ALA A 230 -4.39 3.94 -8.24
C ALA A 230 -4.88 2.50 -8.40
N TYR A 231 -5.67 2.02 -7.43
CA TYR A 231 -6.23 0.68 -7.51
C TYR A 231 -7.11 0.53 -8.74
N ASN A 232 -6.80 -0.48 -9.55
CA ASN A 232 -7.58 -0.86 -10.71
C ASN A 232 -7.93 -2.35 -10.55
N SER A 233 -9.21 -2.70 -10.71
CA SER A 233 -9.72 -4.06 -10.53
C SER A 233 -9.23 -5.03 -11.60
N SER A 234 -8.77 -4.51 -12.74
CA SER A 234 -8.12 -5.28 -13.79
C SER A 234 -6.69 -4.80 -13.95
N LEU A 235 -5.76 -5.77 -14.02
CA LEU A 235 -4.36 -5.53 -14.33
C LEU A 235 -4.18 -4.77 -15.65
N MET A 236 -5.07 -5.02 -16.63
CA MET A 236 -5.09 -4.33 -17.91
C MET A 236 -5.45 -2.85 -17.76
N ASP A 237 -6.48 -2.54 -16.97
CA ASP A 237 -6.93 -1.16 -16.78
C ASP A 237 -5.92 -0.36 -15.96
N GLY A 238 -5.32 -0.98 -14.94
CA GLY A 238 -4.21 -0.38 -14.19
C GLY A 238 -3.01 -0.09 -15.08
N LEU A 239 -2.67 -1.00 -15.98
CA LEU A 239 -1.62 -0.79 -16.96
C LEU A 239 -1.93 0.36 -17.93
N LYS A 240 -3.15 0.43 -18.47
CA LYS A 240 -3.59 1.55 -19.34
C LYS A 240 -3.57 2.88 -18.61
N ASN A 241 -4.04 2.91 -17.37
CA ASN A 241 -4.01 4.09 -16.51
C ASN A 241 -2.58 4.58 -16.29
N ALA A 242 -1.69 3.69 -15.88
CA ALA A 242 -0.28 4.01 -15.67
C ALA A 242 0.40 4.50 -16.97
N TRP A 243 0.10 3.87 -18.12
CA TRP A 243 0.58 4.34 -19.41
C TRP A 243 0.15 5.78 -19.71
N ASN A 244 -1.14 6.09 -19.52
CA ASN A 244 -1.68 7.43 -19.80
C ASN A 244 -1.10 8.51 -18.88
N ILE A 245 -0.72 8.15 -17.65
CA ILE A 245 -0.20 9.09 -16.65
C ILE A 245 1.30 9.28 -16.78
N LEU A 246 2.05 8.18 -16.94
CA LEU A 246 3.51 8.20 -16.86
C LEU A 246 4.18 8.33 -18.23
N VAL A 247 3.63 7.68 -19.26
CA VAL A 247 4.27 7.53 -20.57
C VAL A 247 3.67 8.49 -21.58
N ALA A 248 2.36 8.38 -21.86
CA ALA A 248 1.70 9.09 -22.97
C ALA A 248 1.99 10.60 -23.06
N PRO A 249 2.07 11.38 -21.95
CA PRO A 249 2.32 12.82 -22.04
C PRO A 249 3.69 13.19 -22.66
N ARG A 250 4.66 12.26 -22.65
CA ARG A 250 6.04 12.51 -23.13
C ARG A 250 6.23 12.19 -24.61
N TYR A 251 5.26 11.54 -25.24
CA TYR A 251 5.42 11.00 -26.58
C TYR A 251 4.28 11.40 -27.51
N SER A 252 4.51 11.21 -28.80
CA SER A 252 3.52 11.35 -29.87
C SER A 252 3.64 10.18 -30.84
N SER A 253 2.63 9.98 -31.68
CA SER A 253 2.60 9.00 -32.77
C SER A 253 2.90 7.56 -32.34
N ALA A 254 1.89 6.82 -31.89
CA ALA A 254 2.02 5.43 -31.47
C ALA A 254 1.80 4.43 -32.62
N THR A 255 2.80 3.58 -32.86
CA THR A 255 2.73 2.42 -33.76
C THR A 255 3.19 1.16 -33.02
N ASN A 256 2.81 -0.03 -33.50
CA ASN A 256 3.15 -1.31 -32.86
C ASN A 256 2.79 -1.34 -31.37
N PHE A 257 1.66 -0.73 -31.01
CA PHE A 257 1.26 -0.53 -29.62
C PHE A 257 0.51 -1.72 -29.07
N GLU A 258 1.02 -2.30 -27.98
CA GLU A 258 0.46 -3.50 -27.37
C GLU A 258 0.43 -3.38 -25.84
N PHE A 259 -0.71 -3.80 -25.25
CA PHE A 259 -0.84 -4.05 -23.82
C PHE A 259 -0.86 -5.56 -23.59
N LYS A 260 0.12 -6.08 -22.87
CA LYS A 260 0.33 -7.51 -22.68
C LYS A 260 0.68 -7.84 -21.23
N PRO A 261 -0.23 -7.56 -20.28
CA PRO A 261 0.02 -7.92 -18.90
C PRO A 261 0.13 -9.44 -18.73
N VAL A 262 0.96 -9.88 -17.78
CA VAL A 262 1.11 -11.29 -17.41
C VAL A 262 0.41 -11.55 -16.09
N SER A 263 -0.52 -12.50 -16.09
CA SER A 263 -1.21 -12.95 -14.88
C SER A 263 -0.35 -13.94 -14.10
N GLY A 264 -0.39 -13.87 -12.77
CA GLY A 264 0.35 -14.77 -11.89
C GLY A 264 0.16 -14.39 -10.43
N TRP A 265 0.83 -15.12 -9.52
CA TRP A 265 0.82 -14.78 -8.08
C TRP A 265 1.42 -13.39 -7.81
N GLN A 266 2.44 -13.02 -8.59
CA GLN A 266 2.95 -11.66 -8.72
C GLN A 266 2.74 -11.24 -10.18
N PRO A 267 1.61 -10.57 -10.48
CA PRO A 267 1.31 -10.20 -11.85
C PRO A 267 2.28 -9.16 -12.39
N ILE A 268 2.31 -9.01 -13.71
CA ILE A 268 3.21 -8.07 -14.40
C ILE A 268 2.39 -7.17 -15.30
N SER A 269 2.59 -5.88 -15.14
CA SER A 269 2.19 -4.89 -16.12
C SER A 269 3.28 -4.83 -17.19
N PHE A 270 2.93 -5.06 -18.46
CA PHE A 270 3.84 -4.91 -19.59
C PHE A 270 3.08 -4.28 -20.77
N ALA A 271 3.56 -3.14 -21.25
CA ALA A 271 3.08 -2.49 -22.47
C ALA A 271 4.26 -2.02 -23.30
N GLU A 272 4.16 -2.07 -24.62
CA GLU A 272 5.21 -1.59 -25.53
C GLU A 272 4.64 -0.83 -26.72
N ALA A 273 5.37 0.16 -27.22
CA ALA A 273 5.06 0.85 -28.46
C ALA A 273 6.32 1.47 -29.09
N ASP A 274 6.26 1.67 -30.40
CA ASP A 274 7.16 2.60 -31.10
C ASP A 274 6.54 4.00 -31.10
N LEU A 275 7.29 4.99 -30.62
CA LEU A 275 6.84 6.35 -30.31
C LEU A 275 7.82 7.40 -30.84
N ILE A 276 7.37 8.65 -30.92
CA ILE A 276 8.24 9.83 -31.10
C ILE A 276 8.34 10.56 -29.76
N GLU A 277 9.56 10.70 -29.22
CA GLU A 277 9.78 11.47 -27.99
C GLU A 277 9.59 12.97 -28.28
N ASN A 278 8.68 13.63 -27.56
CA ASN A 278 8.31 15.02 -27.83
C ASN A 278 9.49 15.99 -27.62
N ALA A 279 10.39 15.68 -26.68
CA ALA A 279 11.53 16.54 -26.35
C ALA A 279 12.63 16.53 -27.42
N THR A 280 12.86 15.39 -28.08
CA THR A 280 13.98 15.21 -29.03
C THR A 280 13.54 14.99 -30.46
N ASN A 281 12.24 14.76 -30.68
CA ASN A 281 11.64 14.37 -31.96
C ASN A 281 12.28 13.12 -32.58
N LYS A 282 12.85 12.24 -31.74
CA LYS A 282 13.44 10.97 -32.16
C LYS A 282 12.41 9.85 -32.04
N GLN A 283 12.43 8.95 -33.02
CA GLN A 283 11.74 7.68 -32.90
C GLN A 283 12.45 6.80 -31.87
N VAL A 284 11.66 6.18 -31.00
CA VAL A 284 12.13 5.32 -29.91
C VAL A 284 11.16 4.15 -29.73
N HIS A 285 11.67 3.06 -29.19
CA HIS A 285 10.87 1.96 -28.67
C HIS A 285 10.75 2.08 -27.15
N VAL A 286 9.52 2.10 -26.66
CA VAL A 286 9.20 2.31 -25.24
C VAL A 286 8.49 1.09 -24.67
N VAL A 287 8.98 0.61 -23.53
CA VAL A 287 8.33 -0.44 -22.73
C VAL A 287 7.99 0.11 -21.35
N LEU A 288 6.74 -0.02 -20.93
CA LEU A 288 6.32 0.21 -19.56
C LEU A 288 6.18 -1.13 -18.84
N PHE A 289 6.88 -1.29 -17.72
CA PHE A 289 6.91 -2.51 -16.94
C PHE A 289 6.70 -2.25 -15.44
N LYS A 290 5.99 -3.15 -14.76
CA LYS A 290 5.95 -3.23 -13.30
C LYS A 290 5.68 -4.66 -12.86
N MET A 291 6.55 -5.19 -12.01
CA MET A 291 6.28 -6.42 -11.25
C MET A 291 5.40 -6.05 -10.04
N HIS A 292 4.26 -6.71 -9.88
CA HIS A 292 3.37 -6.51 -8.73
C HIS A 292 3.68 -7.53 -7.65
N TYR A 293 4.76 -7.28 -6.89
CA TYR A 293 5.12 -8.12 -5.77
C TYR A 293 3.96 -8.21 -4.76
N SER A 294 3.84 -9.34 -4.07
CA SER A 294 2.84 -9.55 -3.01
C SER A 294 3.04 -8.60 -1.83
N GLY A 295 4.29 -8.19 -1.59
CA GLY A 295 4.66 -7.11 -0.67
C GLY A 295 4.46 -5.71 -1.25
N GLY A 296 4.07 -5.57 -2.53
CA GLY A 296 3.74 -4.36 -3.28
C GLY A 296 4.86 -3.31 -3.43
N ASP A 297 6.12 -3.69 -3.28
CA ASP A 297 7.27 -2.81 -3.51
C ASP A 297 7.61 -2.58 -5.01
N GLY A 298 6.74 -3.04 -5.90
CA GLY A 298 6.86 -2.88 -7.35
C GLY A 298 6.91 -1.42 -7.78
N LYS A 299 7.73 -1.13 -8.80
CA LYS A 299 7.89 0.21 -9.38
C LYS A 299 7.58 0.17 -10.87
N TYR A 300 6.98 1.25 -11.38
CA TYR A 300 6.89 1.47 -12.81
C TYR A 300 8.27 1.83 -13.36
N LEU A 301 8.71 1.05 -14.33
CA LEU A 301 9.94 1.20 -15.07
C LEU A 301 9.59 1.47 -16.52
N GLU A 302 10.04 2.61 -17.04
CA GLU A 302 9.86 2.97 -18.44
C GLU A 302 11.21 2.84 -19.15
N PHE A 303 11.31 1.86 -20.03
CA PHE A 303 12.49 1.58 -20.83
C PHE A 303 12.36 2.32 -22.15
N VAL A 304 13.35 3.15 -22.49
CA VAL A 304 13.39 3.95 -23.71
C VAL A 304 14.64 3.55 -24.48
N THR A 305 14.46 2.95 -25.65
CA THR A 305 15.53 2.41 -26.50
C THR A 305 15.39 2.91 -27.93
N PRO A 306 16.44 2.85 -28.77
CA PRO A 306 16.32 3.23 -30.18
C PRO A 306 15.32 2.38 -30.96
N ASP A 307 15.27 1.09 -30.65
CA ASP A 307 14.41 0.10 -31.31
C ASP A 307 14.17 -1.12 -30.41
N LYS A 308 13.14 -1.90 -30.74
CA LYS A 308 12.78 -3.14 -30.05
C LYS A 308 13.93 -4.13 -29.94
N LYS A 309 14.76 -4.24 -30.98
CA LYS A 309 15.91 -5.15 -30.99
C LYS A 309 16.92 -4.81 -29.89
N THR A 310 17.19 -3.53 -29.69
CA THR A 310 18.08 -3.05 -28.63
C THR A 310 17.50 -3.37 -27.25
N PHE A 311 16.19 -3.21 -27.07
CA PHE A 311 15.49 -3.61 -25.85
C PHE A 311 15.64 -5.12 -25.59
N GLU A 312 15.30 -5.97 -26.55
CA GLU A 312 15.30 -7.43 -26.37
C GLU A 312 16.71 -8.00 -26.17
N LEU A 313 17.75 -7.39 -26.75
CA LEU A 313 19.14 -7.79 -26.53
C LEU A 313 19.60 -7.55 -25.08
N GLU A 314 19.24 -6.41 -24.49
CA GLU A 314 19.61 -6.10 -23.11
C GLU A 314 18.71 -6.84 -22.12
N PHE A 315 17.39 -6.75 -22.27
CA PHE A 315 16.40 -7.15 -21.26
C PHE A 315 15.70 -8.49 -21.53
N GLY A 316 15.81 -9.04 -22.73
CA GLY A 316 15.09 -10.25 -23.15
C GLY A 316 13.80 -9.93 -23.90
N ALA A 317 13.32 -10.91 -24.66
CA ALA A 317 12.05 -10.81 -25.37
C ALA A 317 10.86 -10.99 -24.42
N TYR A 318 9.72 -10.42 -24.78
CA TYR A 318 8.47 -10.65 -24.06
C TYR A 318 8.11 -12.14 -23.98
N HIS A 319 7.62 -12.58 -22.84
CA HIS A 319 7.03 -13.91 -22.62
C HIS A 319 5.82 -13.84 -21.68
N GLN A 320 5.08 -14.94 -21.56
CA GLN A 320 3.86 -15.03 -20.75
C GLN A 320 4.07 -15.67 -19.37
N GLU A 321 5.30 -16.03 -19.04
CA GLU A 321 5.65 -16.56 -17.73
C GLU A 321 5.73 -15.44 -16.68
N SER A 322 5.30 -15.71 -15.45
CA SER A 322 5.38 -14.78 -14.31
C SER A 322 6.77 -14.74 -13.63
N TYR A 323 7.76 -15.40 -14.23
CA TYR A 323 9.17 -15.47 -13.81
C TYR A 323 10.07 -15.24 -15.03
N GLY A 324 11.37 -14.96 -14.85
CA GLY A 324 12.31 -14.71 -15.95
C GLY A 324 12.47 -13.23 -16.31
N TRP A 325 11.98 -12.32 -15.47
CA TRP A 325 12.02 -10.87 -15.68
C TRP A 325 13.15 -10.16 -14.91
N GLU A 326 14.12 -10.91 -14.40
CA GLU A 326 15.09 -10.44 -13.39
C GLU A 326 15.92 -9.25 -13.91
N LYS A 327 16.20 -9.23 -15.23
CA LYS A 327 16.91 -8.12 -15.89
C LYS A 327 16.13 -6.81 -15.89
N MET A 328 14.80 -6.87 -15.98
CA MET A 328 13.95 -5.68 -15.87
C MET A 328 13.76 -5.31 -14.40
N GLU A 329 13.50 -6.29 -13.54
CA GLU A 329 13.29 -6.09 -12.09
C GLU A 329 14.48 -5.42 -11.41
N VAL A 330 15.71 -5.87 -11.71
CA VAL A 330 16.93 -5.32 -11.10
C VAL A 330 17.10 -3.83 -11.39
N MET A 331 16.47 -3.30 -12.46
CA MET A 331 16.58 -1.88 -12.78
C MET A 331 16.01 -0.97 -11.67
N ALA A 332 15.01 -1.45 -10.91
CA ALA A 332 14.46 -0.72 -9.77
C ALA A 332 15.52 -0.42 -8.68
N SER A 333 16.57 -1.24 -8.58
CA SER A 333 17.65 -1.10 -7.58
C SER A 333 18.63 0.04 -7.87
N TYR A 334 18.61 0.61 -9.09
CA TYR A 334 19.49 1.72 -9.46
C TYR A 334 19.00 3.08 -8.95
N ASN A 335 17.84 3.16 -8.28
CA ASN A 335 17.48 4.32 -7.45
C ASN A 335 18.30 4.31 -6.15
N LYS A 336 19.62 4.50 -6.30
CA LYS A 336 20.62 4.33 -5.25
C LYS A 336 21.74 5.34 -5.42
N PHE A 337 21.94 6.14 -4.38
CA PHE A 337 22.86 7.28 -4.38
C PHE A 337 23.74 7.26 -3.14
N ALA A 338 24.98 7.71 -3.32
CA ALA A 338 25.95 7.80 -2.25
C ALA A 338 25.52 8.81 -1.19
N VAL A 339 26.04 8.64 0.03
CA VAL A 339 25.72 9.47 1.19
C VAL A 339 26.92 10.37 1.49
N ALA A 340 26.70 11.68 1.57
CA ALA A 340 27.70 12.61 2.11
C ALA A 340 27.44 12.88 3.60
N PRO A 341 28.48 13.09 4.44
CA PRO A 341 28.31 13.47 5.84
C PRO A 341 27.41 14.71 6.02
N ALA A 342 27.55 15.71 5.15
CA ALA A 342 26.77 16.94 5.21
C ALA A 342 25.26 16.71 4.96
N ASP A 343 24.92 15.71 4.16
CA ASP A 343 23.53 15.42 3.79
C ASP A 343 22.76 14.67 4.91
N LEU A 344 23.50 14.00 5.81
CA LEU A 344 22.95 13.27 6.95
C LEU A 344 22.41 14.18 8.05
N VAL A 345 22.92 15.40 8.20
CA VAL A 345 22.53 16.30 9.29
C VAL A 345 21.00 16.47 9.33
N GLY A 346 20.41 16.24 10.50
CA GLY A 346 18.97 16.27 10.71
C GLY A 346 18.42 14.99 11.34
N LYS A 347 17.10 14.95 11.50
CA LYS A 347 16.40 13.81 12.09
C LYS A 347 15.89 12.87 11.00
N TRP A 348 16.22 11.59 11.14
CA TRP A 348 15.78 10.50 10.28
C TRP A 348 15.04 9.49 11.12
N THR A 349 13.88 9.05 10.66
CA THR A 349 13.03 8.14 11.40
C THR A 349 12.44 7.11 10.47
N ASN A 350 12.12 5.92 10.95
CA ASN A 350 11.27 4.96 10.23
C ASN A 350 9.77 5.12 10.60
N ASN A 351 9.44 6.08 11.49
CA ASN A 351 8.11 6.33 12.04
C ASN A 351 7.42 7.58 11.47
N PHE A 352 7.46 7.76 10.14
CA PHE A 352 6.93 8.95 9.47
C PHE A 352 5.82 8.55 8.49
N SER A 353 4.56 8.71 8.91
CA SER A 353 3.41 8.18 8.17
C SER A 353 3.33 8.65 6.73
N GLY A 354 3.58 9.91 6.37
CA GLY A 354 3.39 10.38 4.99
C GLY A 354 4.32 9.74 3.96
N LEU A 355 5.63 9.98 4.05
CA LEU A 355 6.59 9.46 3.05
C LEU A 355 6.82 7.95 3.20
N THR A 356 6.60 7.37 4.38
CA THR A 356 6.63 5.92 4.56
C THR A 356 5.31 5.30 4.08
N GLN A 357 4.14 5.95 4.22
CA GLN A 357 2.90 5.62 3.50
C GLN A 357 3.04 5.81 1.99
N TYR A 358 3.92 6.65 1.44
CA TYR A 358 4.19 6.66 -0.01
C TYR A 358 5.12 5.52 -0.45
N VAL A 359 6.02 5.08 0.44
CA VAL A 359 6.81 3.83 0.26
C VAL A 359 5.92 2.59 0.44
N TYR A 360 4.93 2.66 1.33
CA TYR A 360 3.91 1.63 1.62
C TYR A 360 2.60 1.80 0.80
N ALA A 361 2.43 2.88 0.03
CA ALA A 361 1.25 3.11 -0.83
C ALA A 361 1.30 2.17 -2.04
N ASN A 362 2.49 1.67 -2.36
CA ASN A 362 2.64 0.61 -3.33
C ASN A 362 2.36 -0.77 -2.68
N THR A 363 2.45 -0.91 -1.34
CA THR A 363 2.31 -2.18 -0.60
C THR A 363 0.93 -2.46 0.00
N GLY A 364 0.14 -1.41 0.27
CA GLY A 364 -1.14 -1.55 0.98
C GLY A 364 -1.01 -2.33 2.30
N LEU A 365 0.16 -2.33 2.93
CA LEU A 365 0.43 -3.09 4.15
C LEU A 365 1.18 -2.24 5.18
N SER A 366 0.46 -1.99 6.28
CA SER A 366 1.05 -1.74 7.59
C SER A 366 1.96 -2.92 7.95
N ALA A 367 3.19 -2.65 8.35
CA ALA A 367 3.94 -3.60 9.15
C ALA A 367 3.08 -3.98 10.36
N GLY A 368 2.83 -5.26 10.59
CA GLY A 368 2.15 -5.70 11.81
C GLY A 368 1.42 -7.02 11.71
N ALA A 369 2.17 -8.13 11.78
CA ALA A 369 1.73 -9.28 12.55
C ALA A 369 2.94 -9.90 13.28
N ASP A 370 3.65 -9.05 14.01
CA ASP A 370 4.35 -9.37 15.24
C ASP A 370 4.08 -8.18 16.18
N THR A 371 3.81 -8.40 17.46
CA THR A 371 3.77 -7.34 18.49
C THR A 371 5.19 -6.86 18.82
N HIS A 372 5.92 -6.48 17.78
CA HIS A 372 7.21 -5.80 17.78
C HIS A 372 7.02 -4.46 17.07
N SER A 373 6.29 -3.53 17.67
CA SER A 373 6.30 -2.15 17.16
C SER A 373 7.62 -1.52 17.61
N SER A 374 8.57 -1.38 16.67
CA SER A 374 9.83 -0.68 16.91
C SER A 374 9.90 0.61 16.10
N ALA A 375 9.89 1.75 16.78
CA ALA A 375 10.14 3.06 16.16
C ALA A 375 11.60 3.42 16.40
N GLN A 376 12.34 3.63 15.32
CA GLN A 376 13.77 3.92 15.36
C GLN A 376 14.04 5.31 14.80
N ASN A 377 14.80 6.09 15.54
CA ASN A 377 15.16 7.46 15.19
C ASN A 377 16.68 7.64 15.24
N PHE A 378 17.20 8.37 14.26
CA PHE A 378 18.54 8.92 14.23
C PHE A 378 18.45 10.44 14.17
N GLN A 379 19.13 11.13 15.08
CA GLN A 379 19.40 12.56 14.95
C GLN A 379 20.89 12.70 14.68
N PHE A 380 21.26 13.06 13.45
CA PHE A 380 22.64 13.36 13.09
C PHE A 380 22.92 14.85 13.28
N PHE A 381 24.09 15.12 13.84
CA PHE A 381 24.76 16.42 13.86
C PHE A 381 25.99 16.32 12.94
N ALA A 382 26.91 17.29 12.98
CA ALA A 382 28.06 17.29 12.07
C ALA A 382 28.94 16.01 12.16
N ASN A 383 29.30 15.60 13.39
CA ASN A 383 30.18 14.44 13.62
C ASN A 383 29.65 13.49 14.72
N THR A 384 28.46 13.77 15.24
CA THR A 384 27.84 13.03 16.34
C THR A 384 26.40 12.67 15.99
N TYR A 385 25.85 11.70 16.72
CA TYR A 385 24.45 11.32 16.58
C TYR A 385 23.82 11.01 17.94
N ASN A 386 22.50 11.16 17.99
CA ASN A 386 21.65 10.49 18.97
C ASN A 386 20.83 9.43 18.25
N TRP A 387 20.65 8.28 18.88
CA TRP A 387 19.86 7.17 18.39
C TRP A 387 18.89 6.72 19.47
N ASP A 388 17.67 6.40 19.06
CA ASP A 388 16.71 5.74 19.91
C ASP A 388 15.89 4.70 19.16
N LEU A 389 15.56 3.62 19.87
CA LEU A 389 14.70 2.54 19.43
C LEU A 389 13.66 2.31 20.51
N ALA A 390 12.41 2.67 20.22
CA ALA A 390 11.27 2.38 21.08
C ALA A 390 10.64 1.06 20.62
N VAL A 391 10.81 0.00 21.40
CA VAL A 391 10.22 -1.32 21.14
C VAL A 391 9.10 -1.58 22.15
N ALA A 392 7.90 -1.94 21.67
CA ALA A 392 6.85 -2.48 22.53
C ALA A 392 6.89 -4.02 22.45
N ASN A 393 7.14 -4.68 23.59
CA ASN A 393 7.26 -6.15 23.69
C ASN A 393 6.47 -6.68 24.90
N GLY A 394 5.65 -7.70 24.71
CA GLY A 394 4.98 -8.42 25.81
C GLY A 394 3.64 -9.04 25.40
N PRO A 395 3.14 -10.03 26.18
CA PRO A 395 1.83 -10.61 25.93
C PRO A 395 0.73 -9.55 26.10
N VAL A 396 -0.34 -9.67 25.33
CA VAL A 396 -1.50 -8.77 25.39
C VAL A 396 -2.05 -8.75 26.83
N GLY A 397 -2.08 -7.57 27.46
CA GLY A 397 -2.39 -7.38 28.88
C GLY A 397 -1.18 -7.06 29.78
N ASN A 398 0.05 -7.18 29.27
CA ASN A 398 1.28 -6.78 29.96
C ASN A 398 2.38 -6.35 28.95
N ILE A 399 2.05 -5.37 28.09
CA ILE A 399 2.99 -4.81 27.11
C ILE A 399 4.01 -3.94 27.84
N LYS A 400 5.30 -4.26 27.70
CA LYS A 400 6.40 -3.44 28.20
C LYS A 400 6.96 -2.61 27.06
N PHE A 401 6.97 -1.29 27.24
CA PHE A 401 7.65 -0.37 26.35
C PHE A 401 9.11 -0.24 26.81
N GLN A 402 10.04 -0.64 25.97
CA GLN A 402 11.47 -0.45 26.18
C GLN A 402 11.98 0.56 25.17
N THR A 403 12.65 1.60 25.65
CA THR A 403 13.38 2.52 24.79
C THR A 403 14.86 2.31 25.01
N VAL A 404 15.54 1.81 23.99
CA VAL A 404 17.00 1.77 23.98
C VAL A 404 17.48 3.08 23.36
N LYS A 405 18.50 3.69 23.97
CA LYS A 405 19.10 4.93 23.47
C LYS A 405 20.60 4.75 23.37
N SER A 406 21.18 5.37 22.37
CA SER A 406 22.62 5.53 22.28
C SER A 406 22.98 6.90 21.75
N LYS A 407 24.21 7.33 21.98
CA LYS A 407 24.78 8.52 21.38
C LYS A 407 26.26 8.29 21.16
N GLY A 408 26.81 8.91 20.13
CA GLY A 408 28.21 8.69 19.80
C GLY A 408 28.68 9.59 18.69
N THR A 409 29.87 9.29 18.20
CA THR A 409 30.42 9.84 16.97
C THR A 409 30.13 8.90 15.81
N TYR A 410 29.91 9.45 14.63
CA TYR A 410 29.88 8.64 13.41
C TYR A 410 30.97 9.07 12.45
N SER A 411 31.39 8.14 11.58
CA SER A 411 32.31 8.40 10.48
C SER A 411 31.83 7.70 9.22
N MET A 412 32.26 8.18 8.06
CA MET A 412 31.99 7.57 6.76
C MET A 412 33.29 6.90 6.27
N PRO A 413 33.47 5.57 6.42
CA PRO A 413 34.63 4.88 5.86
C PRO A 413 34.75 5.07 4.34
N ASN A 414 33.60 5.22 3.69
CA ASN A 414 33.40 5.58 2.29
C ASN A 414 31.97 6.14 2.15
N ASN A 415 31.56 6.57 0.96
CA ASN A 415 30.25 7.18 0.74
C ASN A 415 29.06 6.18 0.74
N TRP A 416 29.30 4.91 1.05
CA TRP A 416 28.30 3.83 1.08
C TRP A 416 28.20 3.14 2.45
N GLN A 417 28.93 3.64 3.45
CA GLN A 417 28.95 3.06 4.78
C GLN A 417 28.99 4.13 5.86
N ILE A 418 28.34 3.85 6.98
CA ILE A 418 28.39 4.67 8.20
C ILE A 418 28.92 3.79 9.32
N ASN A 419 29.99 4.22 9.98
CA ASN A 419 30.45 3.62 11.21
C ASN A 419 29.95 4.45 12.40
N PHE A 420 29.26 3.80 13.32
CA PHE A 420 28.76 4.36 14.57
C PHE A 420 29.64 3.88 15.72
N SER A 421 30.10 4.80 16.57
CA SER A 421 30.98 4.46 17.70
C SER A 421 30.28 3.63 18.79
N ASP A 422 28.97 3.81 18.96
CA ASP A 422 28.18 3.08 19.97
C ASP A 422 26.72 2.96 19.55
N LEU A 423 26.31 1.77 19.10
CA LEU A 423 24.92 1.48 18.79
C LEU A 423 24.57 0.18 19.52
N GLU A 424 23.68 0.27 20.50
CA GLU A 424 23.36 -0.82 21.45
C GLU A 424 24.57 -1.31 22.28
N GLY A 425 25.45 -0.39 22.70
CA GLY A 425 26.56 -0.69 23.61
C GLY A 425 27.83 -1.16 22.92
N LYS A 426 27.91 -1.13 21.58
CA LYS A 426 29.10 -1.50 20.82
C LYS A 426 29.22 -0.72 19.50
N PRO A 427 30.42 -0.55 18.95
CA PRO A 427 30.59 0.00 17.61
C PRO A 427 29.87 -0.87 16.56
N LYS A 428 29.23 -0.22 15.58
CA LYS A 428 28.57 -0.91 14.46
C LYS A 428 28.83 -0.19 13.14
N THR A 429 29.01 -0.97 12.08
CA THR A 429 29.11 -0.44 10.71
C THR A 429 27.86 -0.82 9.94
N TYR A 430 27.27 0.16 9.26
CA TYR A 430 26.11 -0.02 8.42
C TYR A 430 26.49 0.25 6.96
N ASN A 431 25.95 -0.56 6.05
CA ASN A 431 25.83 -0.14 4.65
C ASN A 431 24.76 0.95 4.57
N ALA A 432 24.99 1.96 3.74
CA ALA A 432 24.13 3.12 3.62
C ALA A 432 24.01 3.61 2.18
N TYR A 433 22.80 4.04 1.81
CA TYR A 433 22.56 4.75 0.57
C TYR A 433 21.31 5.64 0.68
N PHE A 434 21.18 6.60 -0.23
CA PHE A 434 19.94 7.34 -0.44
C PHE A 434 19.17 6.81 -1.65
N SER A 435 17.85 6.73 -1.56
CA SER A 435 16.97 6.67 -2.74
C SER A 435 16.22 7.99 -2.91
N CYS A 436 16.00 8.41 -4.14
CA CYS A 436 15.20 9.59 -4.48
C CYS A 436 13.70 9.28 -4.45
N ILE A 437 12.93 10.31 -4.12
CA ILE A 437 11.47 10.38 -4.26
C ILE A 437 11.09 11.77 -4.82
N LYS A 438 9.83 11.90 -5.26
CA LYS A 438 9.30 13.15 -5.83
C LYS A 438 9.50 14.34 -4.89
N GLY A 439 9.83 15.50 -5.47
CA GLY A 439 10.11 16.72 -4.72
C GLY A 439 11.55 16.85 -4.22
N GLY A 440 12.47 16.00 -4.69
CA GLY A 440 13.89 16.05 -4.33
C GLY A 440 14.20 15.61 -2.89
N ALA A 441 13.25 14.92 -2.24
CA ALA A 441 13.46 14.31 -0.94
C ALA A 441 14.18 12.96 -1.07
N ARG A 442 14.83 12.52 0.01
CA ARG A 442 15.58 11.25 0.05
C ARG A 442 15.09 10.37 1.19
N ILE A 443 15.18 9.06 0.96
CA ILE A 443 15.08 8.03 2.01
C ILE A 443 16.49 7.54 2.26
N LEU A 444 16.94 7.61 3.52
CA LEU A 444 18.17 6.98 3.97
C LEU A 444 17.91 5.50 4.20
N TRP A 445 18.68 4.63 3.56
CA TRP A 445 18.60 3.20 3.78
C TRP A 445 19.82 2.75 4.57
N LEU A 446 19.61 2.04 5.68
CA LEU A 446 20.68 1.51 6.52
C LEU A 446 20.52 0.00 6.69
N GLN A 447 21.62 -0.75 6.58
CA GLN A 447 21.68 -2.19 6.85
C GLN A 447 22.89 -2.47 7.74
N ASP A 448 22.70 -3.13 8.89
CA ASP A 448 23.82 -3.57 9.73
C ASP A 448 24.66 -4.59 8.94
N THR A 449 25.96 -4.34 8.83
CA THR A 449 26.86 -5.25 8.08
C THR A 449 26.99 -6.63 8.71
N GLY A 450 26.65 -6.78 10.00
CA GLY A 450 26.68 -8.05 10.71
C GLY A 450 25.43 -8.92 10.52
N TYR A 451 24.27 -8.35 10.17
CA TYR A 451 23.00 -9.09 10.06
C TYR A 451 21.85 -8.22 9.51
N GLY A 452 20.92 -8.81 8.76
CA GLY A 452 19.61 -8.21 8.41
C GLY A 452 19.51 -7.54 7.04
N GLY A 453 18.31 -7.07 6.70
CA GLY A 453 18.01 -6.31 5.48
C GLY A 453 18.14 -4.79 5.67
N TYR A 454 17.92 -4.02 4.60
CA TYR A 454 17.89 -2.56 4.68
C TYR A 454 16.60 -2.06 5.33
N SER A 455 16.72 -1.09 6.22
CA SER A 455 15.63 -0.31 6.78
C SER A 455 15.65 1.11 6.19
N GLY A 456 14.49 1.62 5.80
CA GLY A 456 14.34 2.97 5.25
C GLY A 456 13.97 4.00 6.32
N TYR A 457 14.62 5.17 6.27
CA TYR A 457 14.40 6.29 7.17
C TYR A 457 14.14 7.56 6.36
N GLY A 458 13.06 8.25 6.67
CA GLY A 458 12.70 9.53 6.07
C GLY A 458 13.21 10.68 6.92
N LYS A 459 13.63 11.76 6.26
CA LYS A 459 14.05 12.98 6.95
C LYS A 459 12.83 13.72 7.46
N MET A 460 12.81 14.08 8.74
CA MET A 460 11.78 14.96 9.29
C MET A 460 12.08 16.43 8.92
N PRO A 461 11.04 17.24 8.66
CA PRO A 461 11.19 18.65 8.33
C PRO A 461 11.91 19.45 9.42
#